data_AF-A0A165WIL1-F1
#
_entry.id   AF-A0A165WIL1-F1
#
_cell.length_a   1.000
_cell.length_b   1.000
_cell.length_c   1.000
_cell.angle_alpha   90.00
_cell.angle_beta   90.00
_cell.angle_gamma   90.00
#
_symmetry.space_group_name_H-M   'P 1'
#
loop_
_entity.id
_entity.type
_entity.pdbx_description
1 polymer ?
#
loop_
_entity_poly.entity_id
_entity_poly.type
_entity_poly.pdbx_seq_one_letter_code
_entity_poly.pdbx_strand_id
1 'polypeptide(L)'
;MNSIAEDLQDFSIMNGFAEEFADKKYAGTFLTTSDGNVALFHCALDGSILKEPRSAVEGHVVAIKPEADQNIANEKYWFAIIMSYDRGGPIKVRWFASVKYTRRSIAPVFFPKLVENSTHDLSLRRTLKRLAIPDTTQLLTDTYDDVDIASIHCVLSAEEFKSITWDPNHNIKWTGKICRIVS
;
A
#
# COMPACT_ATOMS: atom_id res chain seq x y z
N MET A 1 -4.43 -23.28 1.25
CA MET A 1 -4.29 -21.92 0.67
C MET A 1 -5.45 -21.15 1.22
N ASN A 2 -5.23 -20.38 2.28
CA ASN A 2 -6.26 -19.49 2.82
C ASN A 2 -6.56 -18.43 1.76
N SER A 3 -7.83 -18.05 1.68
CA SER A 3 -8.31 -17.09 0.71
C SER A 3 -7.80 -15.70 1.12
N ILE A 4 -7.30 -14.90 0.17
CA ILE A 4 -6.86 -13.51 0.40
C ILE A 4 -8.01 -12.64 0.96
N ALA A 5 -9.27 -13.05 0.79
CA ALA A 5 -10.43 -12.42 1.41
C ALA A 5 -10.57 -12.73 2.92
N GLU A 6 -9.91 -13.77 3.43
CA GLU A 6 -9.83 -14.08 4.86
C GLU A 6 -8.77 -13.22 5.57
N ASP A 7 -7.75 -12.75 4.84
CA ASP A 7 -6.67 -11.91 5.39
C ASP A 7 -7.09 -10.44 5.57
N LEU A 8 -8.15 -10.00 4.89
CA LEU A 8 -8.75 -8.67 5.07
C LEU A 8 -9.83 -8.75 6.15
N GLN A 9 -9.46 -8.42 7.38
CA GLN A 9 -10.43 -8.27 8.45
C GLN A 9 -11.46 -7.17 8.12
N ASP A 10 -12.70 -7.41 8.54
CA ASP A 10 -13.81 -6.47 8.43
C ASP A 10 -13.63 -5.35 9.45
N PHE A 11 -13.15 -4.20 8.98
CA PHE A 11 -12.93 -2.99 9.78
C PHE A 11 -14.03 -1.95 9.53
N SER A 12 -15.29 -2.38 9.52
CA SER A 12 -16.51 -1.56 9.31
C SER A 12 -16.77 -0.46 10.36
N ILE A 13 -15.78 -0.16 11.21
CA ILE A 13 -15.83 0.96 12.15
C ILE A 13 -14.57 1.78 11.89
N MET A 14 -14.67 2.78 11.00
CA MET A 14 -14.05 4.11 11.09
C MET A 14 -13.97 4.73 9.70
N ASN A 15 -14.87 5.67 9.41
CA ASN A 15 -14.86 6.52 8.23
C ASN A 15 -14.00 7.77 8.46
N GLY A 16 -13.14 8.17 7.51
CA GLY A 16 -12.67 9.57 7.45
C GLY A 16 -11.36 9.86 6.70
N PHE A 17 -11.26 9.51 5.41
CA PHE A 17 -10.03 9.67 4.61
C PHE A 17 -9.94 10.97 3.77
N ALA A 18 -11.05 11.66 3.50
CA ALA A 18 -11.03 12.83 2.61
C ALA A 18 -10.30 14.06 3.21
N GLU A 19 -10.24 14.17 4.54
CA GLU A 19 -9.69 15.34 5.23
C GLU A 19 -8.20 15.23 5.59
N GLU A 20 -7.60 14.03 5.60
CA GLU A 20 -6.20 13.83 6.03
C GLU A 20 -5.17 14.23 4.96
N PHE A 21 -5.63 14.52 3.74
CA PHE A 21 -4.82 15.03 2.64
C PHE A 21 -4.96 16.53 2.39
N ALA A 22 -5.81 17.21 3.17
CA ALA A 22 -5.98 18.66 3.14
C ALA A 22 -4.94 19.33 4.06
N ASP A 23 -4.52 20.54 3.68
CA ASP A 23 -3.41 21.29 4.27
C ASP A 23 -3.35 21.27 5.81
N LYS A 24 -2.21 20.83 6.33
CA LYS A 24 -2.01 20.39 7.73
C LYS A 24 -2.05 21.52 8.76
N LYS A 25 -2.92 21.39 9.77
CA LYS A 25 -2.88 22.14 11.05
C LYS A 25 -2.71 21.22 12.29
N TYR A 26 -2.21 20.00 12.11
CA TYR A 26 -2.08 19.01 13.19
C TYR A 26 -0.75 18.24 13.13
N ALA A 27 -0.33 17.72 14.28
CA ALA A 27 0.76 16.77 14.40
C ALA A 27 0.19 15.34 14.39
N GLY A 28 0.71 14.49 13.51
CA GLY A 28 0.35 13.08 13.42
C GLY A 28 1.60 12.22 13.49
N THR A 29 1.64 11.23 14.37
CA THR A 29 2.75 10.27 14.45
C THR A 29 2.24 8.90 14.86
N PHE A 30 2.95 7.87 14.44
CA PHE A 30 2.76 6.54 14.98
C PHE A 30 3.49 6.42 16.32
N LEU A 31 2.82 5.82 17.30
CA LEU A 31 3.37 5.53 18.63
C LEU A 31 3.13 4.07 18.97
N THR A 32 4.06 3.48 19.71
CA THR A 32 3.83 2.19 20.35
C THR A 32 3.08 2.44 21.66
N THR A 33 1.89 1.87 21.81
CA THR A 33 1.10 1.92 23.05
C THR A 33 1.74 1.06 24.14
N SER A 34 1.31 1.25 25.39
CA SER A 34 1.77 0.45 26.54
C SER A 34 1.62 -1.05 26.33
N ASP A 35 0.67 -1.45 25.50
CA ASP A 35 0.32 -2.84 25.25
C ASP A 35 1.11 -3.42 24.05
N GLY A 36 2.01 -2.61 23.46
CA GLY A 36 2.88 -2.97 22.35
C GLY A 36 2.23 -2.82 20.97
N ASN A 37 1.03 -2.24 20.88
CA ASN A 37 0.35 -1.98 19.61
C ASN A 37 0.87 -0.69 18.98
N VAL A 38 0.93 -0.64 17.66
CA VAL A 38 1.27 0.59 16.93
C VAL A 38 -0.01 1.36 16.65
N ALA A 39 -0.11 2.62 17.06
CA ALA A 39 -1.27 3.47 16.82
C ALA A 39 -0.89 4.81 16.20
N LEU A 40 -1.63 5.22 15.17
CA LEU A 40 -1.57 6.57 14.62
C LEU A 40 -2.29 7.53 15.56
N PHE A 41 -1.54 8.46 16.13
CA PHE A 41 -2.05 9.49 17.01
C PHE A 41 -2.14 10.83 16.29
N HIS A 42 -3.27 11.52 16.43
CA HIS A 42 -3.48 12.87 15.89
C HIS A 42 -3.76 13.86 17.02
N CYS A 43 -2.92 14.88 17.15
CA CYS A 43 -3.16 15.98 18.07
C CYS A 43 -2.99 17.35 17.41
N ALA A 44 -3.71 18.34 17.95
CA ALA A 44 -3.40 19.73 17.72
C ALA A 44 -2.13 20.13 18.49
N LEU A 45 -1.58 21.30 18.16
CA LEU A 45 -0.38 21.82 18.81
C LEU A 45 -0.58 22.14 20.30
N ASP A 46 -1.82 22.24 20.76
CA ASP A 46 -2.18 22.39 22.18
C ASP A 46 -2.31 21.05 22.92
N GLY A 47 -2.06 19.92 22.24
CA GLY A 47 -2.12 18.58 22.80
C GLY A 47 -3.52 17.94 22.81
N SER A 48 -4.55 18.65 22.34
CA SER A 48 -5.89 18.06 22.23
C SER A 48 -5.92 16.95 21.17
N ILE A 49 -6.57 15.83 21.51
CA ILE A 49 -6.77 14.71 20.58
C ILE A 49 -7.82 15.14 19.56
N LEU A 50 -7.44 15.16 18.29
CA LEU A 50 -8.33 15.58 17.20
C LEU A 50 -9.18 14.44 16.66
N LYS A 51 -8.65 13.21 16.73
CA LYS A 51 -9.30 11.97 16.32
C LYS A 51 -8.82 10.83 17.21
N GLU A 52 -9.70 9.85 17.45
CA GLU A 52 -9.33 8.63 18.15
C GLU A 52 -8.15 7.94 17.45
N PRO A 53 -7.15 7.44 18.20
CA PRO A 53 -5.99 6.79 17.61
C PRO A 53 -6.37 5.52 16.85
N ARG A 54 -5.80 5.34 15.65
CA ARG A 54 -6.05 4.14 14.83
C ARG A 54 -4.88 3.18 14.92
N SER A 55 -5.13 1.96 15.38
CA SER A 55 -4.09 0.92 15.49
C SER A 55 -3.73 0.33 14.13
N ALA A 56 -2.43 0.23 13.83
CA ALA A 56 -1.88 -0.56 12.75
C ALA A 56 -1.76 -2.03 13.24
N VAL A 57 -2.64 -2.90 12.74
CA VAL A 57 -2.65 -4.33 13.10
C VAL A 57 -2.59 -5.18 11.83
N GLU A 58 -2.28 -6.47 11.99
CA GLU A 58 -2.29 -7.43 10.88
C GLU A 58 -3.63 -7.39 10.11
N GLY A 59 -3.54 -7.44 8.78
CA GLY A 59 -4.67 -7.31 7.87
C GLY A 59 -5.06 -5.87 7.51
N HIS A 60 -4.57 -4.86 8.24
CA HIS A 60 -4.78 -3.45 7.84
C HIS A 60 -3.93 -3.08 6.62
N VAL A 61 -4.45 -2.15 5.83
CA VAL A 61 -3.67 -1.51 4.76
C VAL A 61 -3.07 -0.22 5.30
N VAL A 62 -1.84 0.09 4.92
CA VAL A 62 -1.16 1.33 5.26
C VAL A 62 -0.80 2.13 4.02
N ALA A 63 -0.88 3.45 4.10
CA ALA A 63 -0.35 4.37 3.10
C ALA A 63 1.05 4.82 3.50
N ILE A 64 1.99 4.68 2.58
CA ILE A 64 3.40 5.04 2.75
C ILE A 64 3.76 6.05 1.67
N LYS A 65 4.53 7.09 2.03
CA LYS A 65 4.99 8.07 1.04
C LYS A 65 6.17 7.46 0.27
N PRO A 66 6.11 7.36 -1.06
CA PRO A 66 7.18 6.76 -1.83
C PRO A 66 8.43 7.65 -1.84
N GLU A 67 9.60 7.00 -1.86
CA GLU A 67 10.87 7.68 -2.07
C GLU A 67 10.93 8.24 -3.50
N ALA A 68 11.47 9.45 -3.65
CA ALA A 68 11.38 10.21 -4.90
C ALA A 68 12.09 9.51 -6.08
N ASP A 69 13.18 8.82 -5.81
CA ASP A 69 13.99 8.05 -6.76
C ASP A 69 13.33 6.73 -7.17
N GLN A 70 12.49 6.14 -6.32
CA GLN A 70 11.75 4.92 -6.62
C GLN A 70 10.37 5.18 -7.25
N ASN A 71 9.82 6.39 -7.11
CA ASN A 71 8.46 6.76 -7.54
C ASN A 71 8.32 7.03 -9.05
N ILE A 72 8.60 6.03 -9.88
CA ILE A 72 8.51 6.12 -11.34
C ILE A 72 7.11 6.44 -11.89
N ALA A 73 6.08 6.28 -11.07
CA ALA A 73 4.68 6.56 -11.41
C ALA A 73 4.19 7.93 -10.92
N ASN A 74 5.03 8.67 -10.20
CA ASN A 74 4.68 9.95 -9.56
C ASN A 74 3.38 9.83 -8.74
N GLU A 75 3.33 8.84 -7.87
CA GLU A 75 2.21 8.55 -6.98
C GLU A 75 2.37 9.30 -5.67
N LYS A 76 1.25 9.74 -5.10
CA LYS A 76 1.28 10.45 -3.82
C LYS A 76 1.58 9.50 -2.66
N TYR A 77 1.07 8.27 -2.74
CA TYR A 77 1.23 7.22 -1.75
C TYR A 77 1.33 5.85 -2.42
N TRP A 78 2.07 4.96 -1.78
CA TRP A 78 2.02 3.51 -1.98
C TRP A 78 1.22 2.86 -0.86
N PHE A 79 0.68 1.68 -1.14
CA PHE A 79 -0.14 0.95 -0.21
C PHE A 79 0.48 -0.41 0.07
N ALA A 80 0.36 -0.88 1.31
CA ALA A 80 0.78 -2.22 1.69
C ALA A 80 -0.16 -2.80 2.75
N ILE A 81 -0.41 -4.11 2.71
CA ILE A 81 -1.13 -4.81 3.78
C ILE A 81 -0.13 -5.24 4.86
N ILE A 82 -0.48 -5.04 6.13
CA ILE A 82 0.32 -5.46 7.28
C ILE A 82 0.18 -6.98 7.42
N MET A 83 1.31 -7.68 7.37
CA MET A 83 1.37 -9.14 7.52
C MET A 83 1.73 -9.55 8.94
N SER A 84 2.55 -8.77 9.63
CA SER A 84 2.88 -8.95 11.04
C SER A 84 3.66 -7.74 11.54
N TYR A 85 3.72 -7.54 12.85
CA TYR A 85 4.58 -6.54 13.47
C TYR A 85 5.40 -7.17 14.59
N ASP A 86 6.63 -6.69 14.77
CA ASP A 86 7.42 -6.95 15.98
C ASP A 86 7.23 -5.79 16.96
N ARG A 87 7.16 -6.06 18.26
CA ARG A 87 6.83 -5.04 19.27
C ARG A 87 7.95 -3.99 19.33
N GLY A 88 7.71 -2.84 18.73
CA GLY A 88 8.70 -1.76 18.60
C GLY A 88 9.76 -1.99 17.53
N GLY A 89 9.60 -3.02 16.69
CA GLY A 89 10.42 -3.29 15.51
C GLY A 89 9.74 -2.87 14.20
N PRO A 90 10.35 -3.16 13.04
CA PRO A 90 9.74 -2.91 11.75
C PRO A 90 8.46 -3.74 11.55
N ILE A 91 7.57 -3.23 10.72
CA ILE A 91 6.34 -3.91 10.32
C ILE A 91 6.61 -4.69 9.03
N LYS A 92 6.29 -5.99 9.03
CA LYS A 92 6.27 -6.77 7.80
C LYS A 92 5.04 -6.44 7.01
N VAL A 93 5.23 -6.05 5.77
CA VAL A 93 4.14 -5.68 4.86
C VAL A 93 4.24 -6.47 3.56
N ARG A 94 3.11 -6.49 2.85
CA ARG A 94 3.01 -6.99 1.48
C ARG A 94 2.47 -5.88 0.58
N TRP A 95 3.18 -5.56 -0.48
CA TRP A 95 2.91 -4.36 -1.27
C TRP A 95 1.75 -4.50 -2.24
N PHE A 96 1.01 -3.41 -2.45
CA PHE A 96 0.19 -3.20 -3.64
C PHE A 96 0.99 -2.41 -4.68
N ALA A 97 0.78 -2.73 -5.95
CA ALA A 97 1.27 -1.94 -7.07
C ALA A 97 0.08 -1.46 -7.88
N SER A 98 0.05 -0.17 -8.22
CA SER A 98 -0.95 0.31 -9.15
C SER A 98 -0.68 -0.23 -10.56
N VAL A 99 -1.71 -0.28 -11.39
CA VAL A 99 -1.55 -0.57 -12.82
C VAL A 99 -0.63 0.45 -13.49
N LYS A 100 -0.67 1.72 -13.09
CA LYS A 100 0.22 2.77 -13.60
C LYS A 100 1.69 2.44 -13.30
N TYR A 101 2.01 2.11 -12.05
CA TYR A 101 3.34 1.72 -11.61
C TYR A 101 3.82 0.47 -12.35
N THR A 102 2.94 -0.53 -12.46
CA THR A 102 3.20 -1.78 -13.19
C THR A 102 3.49 -1.55 -14.67
N ARG A 103 2.77 -0.64 -15.34
CA ARG A 103 3.04 -0.28 -16.75
C ARG A 103 4.37 0.45 -16.91
N ARG A 104 4.73 1.28 -15.93
CA ARG A 104 5.99 2.05 -15.91
C ARG A 104 7.19 1.14 -15.65
N SER A 105 7.11 0.18 -14.73
CA SER A 105 8.23 -0.69 -14.40
C SER A 105 8.68 -1.59 -15.56
N ILE A 106 7.75 -1.95 -16.44
CA ILE A 106 8.01 -2.70 -17.68
C ILE A 106 8.22 -1.77 -18.89
N ALA A 107 8.41 -0.47 -18.68
CA ALA A 107 8.65 0.49 -19.76
C ALA A 107 10.08 0.39 -20.31
N PRO A 108 10.26 0.31 -21.64
CA PRO A 108 11.59 0.21 -22.24
C PRO A 108 12.44 1.47 -22.05
N VAL A 109 11.84 2.55 -21.54
CA VAL A 109 12.46 3.86 -21.31
C VAL A 109 13.29 3.94 -20.03
N PHE A 110 13.19 2.96 -19.12
CA PHE A 110 13.99 2.94 -17.89
C PHE A 110 15.26 2.09 -18.09
N PHE A 111 16.41 2.65 -17.70
CA PHE A 111 17.70 1.97 -17.71
C PHE A 111 18.44 2.19 -16.38
N PRO A 112 18.89 1.12 -15.67
CA PRO A 112 18.64 -0.28 -16.00
C PRO A 112 17.14 -0.62 -15.95
N LYS A 113 16.73 -1.66 -16.69
CA LYS A 113 15.34 -2.10 -16.65
C LYS A 113 15.01 -2.56 -15.24
N LEU A 114 13.88 -2.10 -14.70
CA LEU A 114 13.39 -2.54 -13.38
C LEU A 114 12.86 -3.98 -13.40
N VAL A 115 12.49 -4.48 -14.58
CA VAL A 115 12.11 -5.88 -14.83
C VAL A 115 12.87 -6.38 -16.05
N GLU A 116 13.65 -7.45 -15.90
CA GLU A 116 14.63 -7.89 -16.91
C GLU A 116 14.06 -8.62 -18.14
N ASN A 117 12.74 -8.76 -18.32
CA ASN A 117 12.21 -9.87 -19.13
C ASN A 117 11.36 -9.48 -20.37
N SER A 118 12.02 -9.43 -21.53
CA SER A 118 11.48 -8.94 -22.81
C SER A 118 10.25 -9.69 -23.36
N THR A 119 10.08 -10.98 -23.08
CA THR A 119 8.92 -11.78 -23.57
C THR A 119 7.70 -11.67 -22.65
N HIS A 120 7.92 -11.57 -21.33
CA HIS A 120 6.83 -11.41 -20.36
C HIS A 120 6.29 -9.98 -20.33
N ASP A 121 7.12 -8.97 -20.59
CA ASP A 121 6.71 -7.57 -20.70
C ASP A 121 5.60 -7.37 -21.75
N LEU A 122 5.78 -7.96 -22.94
CA LEU A 122 4.79 -7.89 -24.03
C LEU A 122 3.47 -8.58 -23.65
N SER A 123 3.55 -9.73 -22.97
CA SER A 123 2.37 -10.47 -22.51
C SER A 123 1.61 -9.70 -21.43
N LEU A 124 2.31 -9.14 -20.44
CA LEU A 124 1.72 -8.34 -19.38
C LEU A 124 1.08 -7.06 -19.93
N ARG A 125 1.77 -6.32 -20.82
CA ARG A 125 1.21 -5.14 -21.51
C ARG A 125 -0.08 -5.46 -22.24
N ARG A 126 -0.09 -6.57 -23.01
CA ARG A 126 -1.28 -7.03 -23.73
C ARG A 126 -2.39 -7.41 -22.77
N THR A 127 -2.06 -8.06 -21.66
CA THR A 127 -3.03 -8.49 -20.64
C THR A 127 -3.67 -7.30 -19.96
N LEU A 128 -2.89 -6.35 -19.47
CA LEU A 128 -3.40 -5.10 -18.87
C LEU A 128 -4.25 -4.28 -19.85
N LYS A 129 -3.85 -4.24 -21.13
CA LYS A 129 -4.65 -3.56 -22.17
C LYS A 129 -5.95 -4.30 -22.48
N ARG A 130 -5.92 -5.63 -22.53
CA ARG A 130 -7.09 -6.48 -22.81
C ARG A 130 -8.12 -6.43 -21.68
N LEU A 131 -7.66 -6.47 -20.43
CA LEU A 131 -8.51 -6.40 -19.25
C LEU A 131 -9.06 -4.99 -18.98
N ALA A 132 -8.55 -3.97 -19.70
CA ALA A 132 -8.96 -2.58 -19.55
C ALA A 132 -8.92 -2.07 -18.09
N ILE A 133 -7.99 -2.59 -17.28
CA ILE A 133 -7.88 -2.22 -15.86
C ILE A 133 -7.43 -0.75 -15.75
N PRO A 134 -8.13 0.10 -14.97
CA PRO A 134 -7.75 1.50 -14.73
C PRO A 134 -6.34 1.64 -14.15
N ASP A 135 -5.65 2.72 -14.50
CA ASP A 135 -4.28 3.00 -14.04
C ASP A 135 -4.18 3.15 -12.51
N THR A 136 -5.25 3.62 -11.86
CA THR A 136 -5.33 3.81 -10.40
C THR A 136 -5.56 2.51 -9.64
N THR A 137 -5.95 1.44 -10.34
CA THR A 137 -6.30 0.17 -9.70
C THR A 137 -5.10 -0.43 -8.99
N GLN A 138 -5.30 -0.80 -7.72
CA GLN A 138 -4.30 -1.44 -6.89
C GLN A 138 -4.35 -2.94 -7.08
N LEU A 139 -3.18 -3.56 -7.29
CA LEU A 139 -3.01 -5.00 -7.47
C LEU A 139 -2.04 -5.52 -6.40
N LEU A 140 -2.45 -6.53 -5.64
CA LEU A 140 -1.60 -7.10 -4.59
C LEU A 140 -0.41 -7.83 -5.22
N THR A 141 0.80 -7.52 -4.78
CA THR A 141 2.03 -8.16 -5.26
C THR A 141 2.38 -9.40 -4.42
N ASP A 142 3.38 -10.20 -4.79
CA ASP A 142 4.01 -11.19 -3.90
C ASP A 142 5.31 -10.66 -3.25
N THR A 143 5.49 -9.33 -3.23
CA THR A 143 6.64 -8.66 -2.63
C THR A 143 6.36 -8.36 -1.16
N TYR A 144 7.27 -8.83 -0.31
CA TYR A 144 7.26 -8.58 1.14
C TYR A 144 8.42 -7.69 1.50
N ASP A 145 8.23 -6.86 2.53
CA ASP A 145 9.27 -5.96 3.02
C ASP A 145 9.11 -5.65 4.51
N ASP A 146 10.19 -5.21 5.14
CA ASP A 146 10.22 -4.71 6.50
C ASP A 146 10.21 -3.18 6.46
N VAL A 147 9.12 -2.57 6.91
CA VAL A 147 8.89 -1.12 6.84
C VAL A 147 8.97 -0.51 8.22
N ASP A 148 9.74 0.58 8.36
CA ASP A 148 9.76 1.36 9.59
C ASP A 148 8.38 2.00 9.84
N ILE A 149 7.88 1.85 11.06
CA ILE A 149 6.66 2.48 11.56
C ILE A 149 6.64 3.99 11.25
N ALA A 150 7.79 4.66 11.35
CA ALA A 150 7.92 6.10 11.08
C ALA A 150 7.64 6.50 9.62
N SER A 151 7.72 5.55 8.67
CA SER A 151 7.44 5.80 7.25
C SER A 151 5.94 5.72 6.92
N ILE A 152 5.14 5.14 7.83
CA ILE A 152 3.71 5.01 7.65
C ILE A 152 3.07 6.38 7.79
N HIS A 153 2.22 6.73 6.82
CA HIS A 153 1.48 7.99 6.84
C HIS A 153 0.08 7.82 7.42
N CYS A 154 -0.56 6.70 7.10
CA CYS A 154 -1.93 6.43 7.49
C CYS A 154 -2.18 4.91 7.52
N VAL A 155 -3.11 4.47 8.37
CA VAL A 155 -3.69 3.12 8.36
C VAL A 155 -5.08 3.25 7.77
N LEU A 156 -5.43 2.49 6.74
CA LEU A 156 -6.73 2.47 6.09
C LEU A 156 -7.56 1.29 6.57
N SER A 157 -8.87 1.50 6.69
CA SER A 157 -9.84 0.41 6.79
C SER A 157 -9.97 -0.34 5.45
N ALA A 158 -10.52 -1.55 5.49
CA ALA A 158 -10.80 -2.32 4.27
C ALA A 158 -11.76 -1.58 3.31
N GLU A 159 -12.74 -0.85 3.85
CA GLU A 159 -13.68 -0.05 3.06
C GLU A 159 -13.01 1.17 2.41
N GLU A 160 -12.17 1.88 3.17
CA GLU A 160 -11.39 3.00 2.65
C GLU A 160 -10.46 2.53 1.54
N PHE A 161 -9.82 1.37 1.70
CA PHE A 161 -8.96 0.82 0.65
C PHE A 161 -9.76 0.35 -0.58
N LYS A 162 -10.92 -0.29 -0.41
CA LYS A 162 -11.83 -0.64 -1.52
C LYS A 162 -12.23 0.60 -2.33
N SER A 163 -12.44 1.74 -1.66
CA SER A 163 -12.75 3.01 -2.33
C SER A 163 -11.61 3.55 -3.20
N ILE A 164 -10.36 3.09 -2.96
CA ILE A 164 -9.15 3.46 -3.71
C ILE A 164 -8.92 2.54 -4.93
N THR A 165 -9.97 1.85 -5.40
CA THR A 165 -9.96 0.99 -6.60
C THR A 165 -9.06 -0.25 -6.49
N TRP A 166 -9.07 -0.96 -5.37
CA TRP A 166 -8.46 -2.29 -5.29
C TRP A 166 -9.23 -3.32 -6.14
N ASP A 167 -8.49 -4.15 -6.90
CA ASP A 167 -9.06 -5.30 -7.63
C ASP A 167 -8.65 -6.62 -6.95
N PRO A 168 -9.60 -7.33 -6.29
CA PRO A 168 -9.32 -8.58 -5.61
C PRO A 168 -9.13 -9.77 -6.56
N ASN A 169 -9.53 -9.64 -7.84
CA ASN A 169 -9.53 -10.75 -8.79
C ASN A 169 -8.20 -10.91 -9.52
N HIS A 170 -7.32 -9.91 -9.41
CA HIS A 170 -6.05 -9.89 -10.10
C HIS A 170 -4.94 -9.52 -9.12
N ASN A 171 -3.94 -10.38 -9.05
CA ASN A 171 -2.73 -10.16 -8.28
C ASN A 171 -1.56 -10.00 -9.25
N ILE A 172 -0.45 -9.43 -8.79
CA ILE A 172 0.80 -9.38 -9.53
C ILE A 172 1.80 -10.32 -8.87
N LYS A 173 2.47 -11.12 -9.69
CA LYS A 173 3.72 -11.77 -9.31
C LYS A 173 4.88 -10.88 -9.74
N TRP A 174 5.63 -10.34 -8.79
CA TRP A 174 6.76 -9.44 -8.94
C TRP A 174 8.01 -9.96 -8.19
N THR A 175 8.98 -10.48 -8.93
CA THR A 175 10.22 -11.06 -8.36
C THR A 175 11.49 -10.29 -8.73
N GLY A 176 11.35 -9.05 -9.22
CA GLY A 176 12.43 -8.23 -9.79
C GLY A 176 12.88 -8.70 -11.19
N LYS A 177 12.78 -10.01 -11.47
CA LYS A 177 13.05 -10.63 -12.77
C LYS A 177 11.79 -10.90 -13.59
N ILE A 178 10.63 -10.98 -12.94
CA ILE A 178 9.35 -11.32 -13.57
C ILE A 178 8.28 -10.38 -13.00
N CYS A 179 7.46 -9.85 -13.90
CA CYS A 179 6.22 -9.16 -13.56
C CYS A 179 5.08 -9.76 -14.41
N ARG A 180 4.05 -10.35 -13.78
CA ARG A 180 2.86 -10.88 -14.49
C ARG A 180 1.60 -10.85 -13.62
N ILE A 181 0.44 -10.75 -14.25
CA ILE A 181 -0.84 -10.94 -13.55
C ILE A 181 -1.01 -12.43 -13.24
N VAL A 182 -1.43 -12.72 -12.02
CA VAL A 182 -1.91 -14.03 -11.57
C VAL A 182 -3.33 -13.83 -11.04
N SER A 183 -4.25 -14.61 -11.56
CA SER A 183 -5.67 -14.66 -11.18
C SER A 183 -5.94 -16.01 -10.54
#